data_AF-A0A4S4M0L3-F1
#
_entry.id   AF-A0A4S4M0L3-F1
#
_cell.length_a   1.000
_cell.length_b   1.000
_cell.length_c   1.000
_cell.angle_alpha   90.00
_cell.angle_beta   90.00
_cell.angle_gamma   90.00
#
_symmetry.space_group_name_H-M   'P 1'
#
loop_
_entity.id
_entity.type
_entity.pdbx_description
1 polymer ?
#
loop_
_entity_poly.entity_id
_entity_poly.type
_entity_poly.pdbx_seq_one_letter_code
_entity_poly.pdbx_strand_id
1 'polypeptide(L)'
;MKQSELPTDTLGSINQQINQLQNQHTADLEKLNKHHAEQYLDEALDRYFQYDDQLATPSSQQSSSRSNPNDPSTKLDRIYRASRRITNTSFENEVSQMRSAHLKALAPLLQRKAELEAQDQLARRKKDAMFPQSVEEYRRIWNKDVQVRVARFLTSNQPQQLKMLDEYNWAWSQVQPLINAFKSDAGFKAEIEKRARDVEVVDPRRKHSAMQLG
;
A
#
# COMPACT_ATOMS: atom_id res chain seq x y z
N MET A 1 15.65 -35.55 -0.80
CA MET A 1 15.53 -34.18 -0.28
C MET A 1 15.42 -33.25 -1.48
N LYS A 2 14.20 -32.82 -1.82
CA LYS A 2 13.98 -31.90 -2.95
C LYS A 2 14.46 -30.53 -2.51
N GLN A 3 15.48 -30.02 -3.19
CA GLN A 3 15.91 -28.63 -3.08
C GLN A 3 14.70 -27.77 -3.43
N SER A 4 14.11 -27.13 -2.43
CA SER A 4 13.14 -26.07 -2.62
C SER A 4 13.87 -24.95 -3.35
N GLU A 5 13.57 -24.80 -4.64
CA GLU A 5 13.91 -23.64 -5.45
C GLU A 5 13.63 -22.40 -4.61
N LEU A 6 14.69 -21.66 -4.24
CA LEU A 6 14.52 -20.32 -3.70
C LEU A 6 13.76 -19.54 -4.78
N PRO A 7 12.51 -19.10 -4.53
CA PRO A 7 11.87 -18.20 -5.46
C PRO A 7 12.79 -16.98 -5.53
N THR A 8 13.18 -16.58 -6.73
CA THR A 8 13.86 -15.31 -6.93
C THR A 8 12.90 -14.25 -6.40
N ASP A 9 13.21 -13.70 -5.22
CA ASP A 9 12.47 -12.66 -4.51
C ASP A 9 12.41 -11.41 -5.40
N THR A 10 11.50 -11.43 -6.36
CA THR A 10 11.18 -10.31 -7.22
C THR A 10 9.97 -9.60 -6.63
N LEU A 11 9.87 -8.29 -6.87
CA LEU A 11 8.72 -7.48 -6.44
C LEU A 11 7.39 -8.11 -6.90
N GLY A 12 7.38 -8.70 -8.10
CA GLY A 12 6.23 -9.42 -8.65
C GLY A 12 5.84 -10.65 -7.82
N SER A 13 6.81 -11.49 -7.47
CA SER A 13 6.61 -12.68 -6.62
C SER A 13 6.07 -12.31 -5.24
N ILE A 14 6.65 -11.29 -4.58
CA ILE A 14 6.20 -10.86 -3.25
C ILE A 14 4.79 -10.28 -3.30
N ASN A 15 4.45 -9.49 -4.31
CA ASN A 15 3.08 -9.01 -4.48
C ASN A 15 2.09 -10.15 -4.71
N GLN A 16 2.47 -11.18 -5.47
CA GLN A 16 1.64 -12.38 -5.64
C GLN A 16 1.43 -13.12 -4.31
N GLN A 17 2.50 -13.29 -3.52
CA GLN A 17 2.41 -13.93 -2.19
C GLN A 17 1.52 -13.13 -1.23
N ILE A 18 1.64 -11.80 -1.20
CA ILE A 18 0.77 -10.93 -0.40
C ILE A 18 -0.69 -11.10 -0.81
N ASN A 19 -0.98 -11.05 -2.11
CA ASN A 19 -2.35 -11.23 -2.62
C ASN A 19 -2.91 -12.62 -2.30
N GLN A 20 -2.09 -13.67 -2.43
CA GLN A 20 -2.47 -15.03 -2.05
C GLN A 20 -2.81 -15.12 -0.56
N LEU A 21 -1.96 -14.55 0.30
CA LEU A 21 -2.16 -14.54 1.74
C LEU A 21 -3.43 -13.77 2.14
N GLN A 22 -3.69 -12.63 1.50
CA GLN A 22 -4.92 -11.85 1.71
C GLN A 22 -6.16 -12.64 1.28
N ASN A 23 -6.13 -13.26 0.10
CA ASN A 23 -7.24 -14.07 -0.40
C ASN A 23 -7.52 -15.28 0.52
N GLN A 24 -6.47 -15.95 0.98
CA GLN A 24 -6.59 -17.04 1.96
C GLN A 24 -7.22 -16.55 3.26
N HIS A 25 -6.76 -15.42 3.80
CA HIS A 25 -7.32 -14.85 5.01
C HIS A 25 -8.81 -14.50 4.87
N THR A 26 -9.21 -13.88 3.76
CA THR A 26 -10.62 -13.58 3.48
C THR A 26 -11.46 -14.85 3.38
N ALA A 27 -10.99 -15.85 2.62
CA ALA A 27 -11.68 -17.12 2.46
C ALA A 27 -11.85 -17.86 3.80
N ASP A 28 -10.85 -17.81 4.68
CA ASP A 28 -10.94 -18.46 5.97
C ASP A 28 -11.87 -17.71 6.93
N LEU A 29 -11.90 -16.37 6.89
CA LEU A 29 -12.88 -15.58 7.64
C LEU A 29 -14.32 -15.83 7.17
N GLU A 30 -14.53 -15.99 5.86
CA GLU A 30 -15.84 -16.33 5.30
C GLU A 30 -16.32 -17.70 5.80
N LYS A 31 -15.44 -18.71 5.79
CA LYS A 31 -15.74 -20.05 6.34
C LYS A 31 -16.08 -19.97 7.82
N LEU A 32 -15.30 -19.23 8.60
CA LEU A 32 -15.53 -19.05 10.03
C LEU A 32 -16.90 -18.40 10.27
N ASN A 33 -17.19 -17.30 9.59
CA ASN A 33 -18.47 -16.59 9.70
C ASN A 33 -19.65 -17.49 9.32
N LYS A 34 -19.51 -18.27 8.24
CA LYS A 34 -20.54 -19.21 7.81
C LYS A 34 -20.82 -20.26 8.87
N HIS A 35 -19.78 -20.88 9.42
CA HIS A 35 -19.91 -21.87 10.49
C HIS A 35 -20.59 -21.29 11.73
N HIS A 36 -20.21 -20.09 12.17
CA HIS A 36 -20.85 -19.42 13.30
C HIS A 36 -22.31 -19.02 13.00
N ALA A 37 -22.62 -18.63 11.77
CA ALA A 37 -24.00 -18.35 11.36
C ALA A 37 -24.88 -19.62 11.38
N GLU A 38 -24.34 -20.76 10.95
CA GLU A 38 -25.02 -22.07 11.03
C GLU A 38 -25.27 -22.46 12.50
N GLN A 39 -24.25 -22.39 13.35
CA GLN A 39 -24.39 -22.65 14.79
C GLN A 39 -25.43 -21.73 15.46
N TYR A 40 -25.43 -20.45 15.08
CA TYR A 40 -26.41 -19.49 15.58
C TYR A 40 -27.84 -19.86 15.18
N LEU A 41 -28.02 -20.29 13.92
CA LEU A 41 -29.32 -20.69 13.40
C LEU A 41 -29.83 -21.94 14.11
N ASP A 42 -28.97 -22.95 14.29
CA ASP A 42 -29.31 -24.17 15.01
C ASP A 42 -29.73 -23.86 16.45
N GLU A 43 -28.95 -23.02 17.16
CA GLU A 43 -29.30 -22.57 18.52
C GLU A 43 -30.64 -21.80 18.55
N ALA A 44 -30.93 -21.02 17.50
CA ALA A 44 -32.19 -20.29 17.39
C ALA A 44 -33.39 -21.22 17.14
N LEU A 45 -33.21 -22.25 16.32
CA LEU A 45 -34.22 -23.28 16.06
C LEU A 45 -34.48 -24.13 17.30
N ASP A 46 -33.43 -24.55 18.01
CA ASP A 46 -33.55 -25.29 19.27
C ASP A 46 -34.36 -24.51 20.30
N ARG A 47 -34.09 -23.20 20.45
CA ARG A 47 -34.91 -22.34 21.32
C ARG A 47 -36.35 -22.25 20.87
N TYR A 48 -36.59 -22.16 19.56
CA TYR A 48 -37.94 -22.06 19.01
C TYR A 48 -38.73 -23.35 19.28
N PHE A 49 -38.15 -24.52 19.02
CA PHE A 49 -38.81 -25.81 19.22
C PHE A 49 -38.93 -26.24 20.69
N GLN A 50 -38.16 -25.61 21.58
CA GLN A 50 -38.28 -25.85 23.01
C GLN A 50 -39.50 -25.16 23.65
N TYR A 51 -40.07 -24.14 23.00
CA TYR A 51 -41.29 -23.52 23.49
C TYR A 51 -42.46 -24.50 23.37
N ASP A 52 -42.94 -24.98 24.52
CA ASP A 52 -44.18 -25.73 24.65
C ASP A 52 -45.29 -24.77 25.13
N ASP A 53 -46.31 -24.57 24.30
CA ASP A 53 -47.49 -23.76 24.64
C ASP A 53 -48.21 -24.26 25.90
N GLN A 54 -48.04 -25.53 26.30
CA GLN A 54 -48.62 -26.06 27.54
C GLN A 54 -47.84 -25.68 28.80
N LEU A 55 -46.59 -25.24 28.66
CA LEU A 55 -45.76 -24.71 29.76
C LEU A 55 -45.84 -23.17 29.86
N ALA A 56 -46.47 -22.51 28.89
CA ALA A 56 -46.67 -21.07 28.90
C ALA A 56 -47.72 -20.69 29.96
N THR A 57 -47.34 -19.81 30.90
CA THR A 57 -48.28 -19.28 31.89
C THR A 57 -49.38 -18.49 31.17
N PRO A 58 -50.68 -18.70 31.52
CA PRO A 58 -51.77 -17.95 30.90
C PRO A 58 -51.55 -16.45 31.03
N SER A 59 -51.82 -15.71 29.95
CA SER A 59 -51.62 -14.24 29.88
C SER A 59 -52.34 -13.47 31.01
N SER A 60 -53.32 -14.09 31.67
CA SER A 60 -54.05 -13.56 32.83
C SER A 60 -53.22 -13.52 34.13
N GLN A 61 -52.09 -14.22 34.22
CA GLN A 61 -51.17 -14.20 35.38
C GLN A 61 -49.91 -13.34 35.17
N GLN A 62 -49.74 -12.72 33.99
CA GLN A 62 -48.62 -11.79 33.67
C GLN A 62 -48.71 -10.43 34.39
N SER A 63 -49.58 -10.29 35.39
CA SER A 63 -49.81 -9.05 36.12
C SER A 63 -48.96 -8.99 37.40
N SER A 64 -47.62 -9.09 37.31
CA SER A 64 -46.67 -8.56 38.30
C SER A 64 -45.22 -8.94 37.96
N SER A 65 -44.53 -8.06 37.24
CA SER A 65 -43.13 -7.58 37.37
C SER A 65 -41.98 -8.40 38.02
N ARG A 66 -42.10 -9.70 38.30
CA ARG A 66 -40.97 -10.59 38.65
C ARG A 66 -41.20 -11.96 38.03
N SER A 67 -40.59 -12.19 36.88
CA SER A 67 -40.38 -13.52 36.31
C SER A 67 -39.87 -14.44 37.43
N ASN A 68 -40.67 -15.45 37.81
CA ASN A 68 -40.34 -16.38 38.87
C ASN A 68 -39.03 -17.09 38.48
N PRO A 69 -37.91 -16.92 39.22
CA PRO A 69 -36.63 -17.55 38.87
C PRO A 69 -36.69 -19.08 38.94
N ASN A 70 -37.74 -19.66 39.53
CA ASN A 70 -38.00 -21.08 39.54
C ASN A 70 -38.82 -21.61 38.36
N ASP A 71 -39.38 -20.75 37.53
CA ASP A 71 -40.08 -21.12 36.30
C ASP A 71 -39.11 -21.85 35.33
N PRO A 72 -39.47 -23.06 34.84
CA PRO A 72 -38.66 -23.78 33.85
C PRO A 72 -38.33 -22.93 32.62
N SER A 73 -39.24 -22.07 32.14
CA SER A 73 -39.00 -21.20 30.97
C SER A 73 -37.89 -20.18 31.22
N THR A 74 -37.89 -19.56 32.41
CA THR A 74 -36.91 -18.55 32.82
C THR A 74 -35.54 -19.19 33.10
N LYS A 75 -35.50 -20.42 33.62
CA LYS A 75 -34.25 -21.19 33.82
C LYS A 75 -33.61 -21.55 32.48
N LEU A 76 -34.41 -22.00 31.51
CA LEU A 76 -33.94 -22.33 30.16
C LEU A 76 -33.35 -21.10 29.46
N ASP A 77 -34.07 -19.98 29.42
CA ASP A 77 -33.57 -18.73 28.82
C ASP A 77 -32.22 -18.30 29.44
N ARG A 78 -32.05 -18.45 30.76
CA ARG A 78 -30.77 -18.18 31.43
C ARG A 78 -29.64 -19.08 30.94
N ILE A 79 -29.90 -20.37 30.72
CA ILE A 79 -28.91 -21.34 30.21
C ILE A 79 -28.50 -20.94 28.78
N TYR A 80 -29.45 -20.62 27.89
CA TYR A 80 -29.13 -20.18 26.53
C TYR A 80 -28.37 -18.85 26.50
N ARG A 81 -28.71 -17.90 27.35
CA ARG A 81 -27.94 -16.64 27.45
C ARG A 81 -26.52 -16.89 27.92
N ALA A 82 -26.31 -17.85 28.82
CA ALA A 82 -24.98 -18.22 29.30
C ALA A 82 -24.18 -18.95 28.20
N SER A 83 -24.77 -19.92 27.50
CA SER A 83 -24.12 -20.63 26.39
C SER A 83 -23.75 -19.66 25.26
N ARG A 84 -24.67 -18.76 24.88
CA ARG A 84 -24.41 -17.75 23.84
C ARG A 84 -23.25 -16.82 24.17
N ARG A 85 -23.09 -16.45 25.45
CA ARG A 85 -21.94 -15.63 25.85
C ARG A 85 -20.63 -16.38 25.62
N ILE A 86 -20.60 -17.67 25.93
CA ILE A 86 -19.42 -18.52 25.73
C ILE A 86 -19.10 -18.65 24.23
N THR A 87 -20.11 -18.93 23.39
CA THR A 87 -19.91 -19.08 21.94
C THR A 87 -19.47 -17.77 21.29
N ASN A 88 -20.09 -16.63 21.64
CA ASN A 88 -19.67 -15.32 21.15
C ASN A 88 -18.23 -14.99 21.54
N THR A 89 -17.84 -15.23 22.79
CA THR A 89 -16.45 -15.02 23.23
C THR A 89 -15.48 -15.94 22.48
N SER A 90 -15.86 -17.20 22.21
CA SER A 90 -15.05 -18.11 21.38
C SER A 90 -14.85 -17.56 19.97
N PHE A 91 -15.91 -17.09 19.33
CA PHE A 91 -15.85 -16.48 18.01
C PHE A 91 -14.93 -15.26 17.97
N GLU A 92 -15.06 -14.34 18.93
CA GLU A 92 -14.19 -13.16 19.02
C GLU A 92 -12.72 -13.55 19.20
N ASN A 93 -12.45 -14.59 19.99
CA ASN A 93 -11.10 -15.12 20.17
C ASN A 93 -10.55 -15.75 18.88
N GLU A 94 -11.36 -16.55 18.18
CA GLU A 94 -10.99 -17.18 16.90
C GLU A 94 -10.68 -16.13 15.83
N VAL A 95 -11.54 -15.11 15.68
CA VAL A 95 -11.31 -13.98 14.77
C VAL A 95 -10.01 -13.25 15.13
N SER A 96 -9.79 -12.98 16.42
CA SER A 96 -8.59 -12.30 16.90
C SER A 96 -7.32 -13.12 16.62
N GLN A 97 -7.37 -14.43 16.84
CA GLN A 97 -6.28 -15.34 16.57
C GLN A 97 -5.96 -15.37 15.07
N MET A 98 -6.96 -15.49 14.20
CA MET A 98 -6.78 -15.48 12.74
C MET A 98 -6.18 -14.17 12.24
N ARG A 99 -6.66 -13.03 12.73
CA ARG A 99 -6.09 -11.71 12.40
C ARG A 99 -4.63 -11.62 12.85
N SER A 100 -4.34 -12.06 14.07
CA SER A 100 -2.97 -12.03 14.60
C SER A 100 -2.02 -12.89 13.78
N ALA A 101 -2.46 -14.08 13.36
CA ALA A 101 -1.68 -14.99 12.52
C ALA A 101 -1.44 -14.39 11.13
N HIS A 102 -2.48 -13.81 10.52
CA HIS A 102 -2.39 -13.13 9.23
C HIS A 102 -1.38 -11.96 9.28
N LEU A 103 -1.47 -11.11 10.30
CA LEU A 103 -0.53 -9.98 10.46
C LEU A 103 0.91 -10.46 10.67
N LYS A 104 1.13 -11.52 11.46
CA LYS A 104 2.46 -12.11 11.66
C LYS A 104 3.04 -12.66 10.36
N ALA A 105 2.21 -13.26 9.51
CA ALA A 105 2.64 -13.76 8.20
C ALA A 105 2.87 -12.63 7.19
N LEU A 106 2.08 -11.56 7.24
CA LEU A 106 2.13 -10.44 6.30
C LEU A 106 3.30 -9.48 6.57
N ALA A 107 3.64 -9.25 7.84
CA ALA A 107 4.69 -8.31 8.25
C ALA A 107 6.05 -8.51 7.54
N PRO A 108 6.65 -9.72 7.50
CA PRO A 108 7.92 -9.93 6.81
C PRO A 108 7.83 -9.69 5.30
N LEU A 109 6.70 -10.01 4.67
CA LEU A 109 6.50 -9.79 3.23
C LEU A 109 6.43 -8.30 2.88
N LEU A 110 5.74 -7.50 3.70
CA LEU A 110 5.68 -6.05 3.52
C LEU A 110 7.04 -5.39 3.75
N GLN A 111 7.78 -5.83 4.77
CA GLN A 111 9.14 -5.35 5.00
C GLN A 111 10.03 -5.65 3.79
N ARG A 112 9.98 -6.90 3.29
CA ARG A 112 10.76 -7.31 2.13
C ARG A 112 10.42 -6.52 0.88
N LYS A 113 9.14 -6.26 0.65
CA LYS A 113 8.67 -5.39 -0.45
C LYS A 113 9.26 -3.98 -0.32
N ALA A 114 9.17 -3.37 0.86
CA ALA A 114 9.69 -2.02 1.09
C ALA A 114 11.22 -1.95 0.87
N GLU A 115 11.96 -2.99 1.28
CA GLU A 115 13.40 -3.08 1.04
C GLU A 115 13.74 -3.12 -0.46
N LEU A 116 13.03 -3.94 -1.24
CA LEU A 116 13.25 -4.02 -2.69
C LEU A 116 12.89 -2.71 -3.39
N GLU A 117 11.76 -2.08 -3.02
CA GLU A 117 11.38 -0.77 -3.55
C GLU A 117 12.42 0.31 -3.22
N ALA A 118 12.97 0.30 -2.01
CA ALA A 118 14.04 1.21 -1.61
C ALA A 118 15.32 0.97 -2.42
N GLN A 119 15.70 -0.30 -2.65
CA GLN A 119 16.86 -0.65 -3.48
C GLN A 119 16.68 -0.18 -4.93
N ASP A 120 15.51 -0.41 -5.53
CA ASP A 120 15.20 0.06 -6.88
C ASP A 120 15.21 1.58 -6.98
N GLN A 121 14.65 2.28 -5.99
CA GLN A 121 14.69 3.73 -5.93
C GLN A 121 16.11 4.26 -5.78
N LEU A 122 16.94 3.65 -4.95
CA LEU A 122 18.35 4.03 -4.80
C LEU A 122 19.13 3.78 -6.09
N ALA A 123 18.89 2.67 -6.77
CA ALA A 123 19.51 2.37 -8.06
C ALA A 123 19.11 3.40 -9.13
N ARG A 124 17.82 3.78 -9.18
CA ARG A 124 17.33 4.86 -10.05
C ARG A 124 17.95 6.21 -9.71
N ARG A 125 17.98 6.59 -8.43
CA ARG A 125 18.62 7.84 -7.97
C ARG A 125 20.11 7.89 -8.32
N LYS A 126 20.83 6.77 -8.18
CA LYS A 126 22.24 6.68 -8.59
C LYS A 126 22.41 6.86 -10.09
N LYS A 127 21.57 6.24 -10.91
CA LYS A 127 21.58 6.43 -12.37
C LYS A 127 21.24 7.86 -12.77
N ASP A 128 20.21 8.45 -12.18
CA ASP A 128 19.77 9.82 -12.44
C ASP A 128 20.77 10.88 -11.92
N ALA A 129 21.59 10.52 -10.94
CA ALA A 129 22.68 11.37 -10.45
C ALA A 129 23.93 11.31 -11.34
N MET A 130 24.12 10.26 -12.15
CA MET A 130 25.26 10.15 -13.05
C MET A 130 25.08 11.05 -14.27
N PHE A 131 26.16 11.73 -14.68
CA PHE A 131 26.16 12.50 -15.91
C PHE A 131 26.26 11.54 -17.12
N PRO A 132 25.43 11.71 -18.17
CA PRO A 132 25.50 10.86 -19.36
C PRO A 132 26.86 10.99 -20.05
N GLN A 133 27.42 9.90 -20.54
CA GLN A 133 28.74 9.89 -21.19
C GLN A 133 28.66 10.07 -22.71
N SER A 134 27.47 9.91 -23.29
CA SER A 134 27.25 10.06 -24.74
C SER A 134 25.91 10.74 -25.07
N VAL A 135 25.82 11.27 -26.29
CA VAL A 135 24.59 11.88 -26.82
C VAL A 135 23.45 10.85 -26.88
N GLU A 136 23.76 9.60 -27.24
CA GLU A 136 22.76 8.53 -27.26
C GLU A 136 22.25 8.20 -25.86
N GLU A 137 23.15 8.17 -24.87
CA GLU A 137 22.77 7.95 -23.49
C GLU A 137 21.85 9.07 -22.99
N TYR A 138 22.18 10.33 -23.29
CA TYR A 138 21.32 11.48 -23.01
C TYR A 138 19.90 11.31 -23.60
N ARG A 139 19.80 10.89 -24.86
CA ARG A 139 18.51 10.66 -25.54
C ARG A 139 17.73 9.49 -24.96
N ARG A 140 18.42 8.47 -24.43
CA ARG A 140 17.82 7.31 -23.76
C ARG A 140 17.30 7.60 -22.35
N ILE A 141 17.68 8.74 -21.75
CA ILE A 141 17.17 9.14 -20.43
C ILE A 141 15.67 9.36 -20.51
N TRP A 142 14.91 8.57 -19.74
CA TRP A 142 13.46 8.75 -19.61
C TRP A 142 13.08 9.95 -18.72
N ASN A 143 13.91 10.23 -17.70
CA ASN A 143 13.66 11.31 -16.74
C ASN A 143 13.93 12.69 -17.37
N LYS A 144 12.86 13.44 -17.65
CA LYS A 144 12.93 14.77 -18.26
C LYS A 144 13.70 15.77 -17.39
N ASP A 145 13.60 15.67 -16.06
CA ASP A 145 14.29 16.60 -15.16
C ASP A 145 15.81 16.43 -15.23
N VAL A 146 16.28 15.19 -15.39
CA VAL A 146 17.71 14.89 -15.61
C VAL A 146 18.16 15.43 -16.96
N GLN A 147 17.36 15.25 -18.02
CA GLN A 147 17.65 15.82 -19.34
C GLN A 147 17.75 17.35 -19.31
N VAL A 148 16.87 18.01 -18.57
CA VAL A 148 16.88 19.47 -18.41
C VAL A 148 18.06 19.92 -17.58
N ARG A 149 18.40 19.22 -16.50
CA ARG A 149 19.57 19.53 -15.67
C ARG A 149 20.86 19.48 -16.50
N VAL A 150 21.02 18.42 -17.29
CA VAL A 150 22.17 18.27 -18.22
C VAL A 150 22.13 19.36 -19.29
N ALA A 151 20.97 19.67 -19.87
CA ALA A 151 20.83 20.74 -20.85
C ALA A 151 21.23 22.11 -20.28
N ARG A 152 20.75 22.44 -19.07
CA ARG A 152 21.13 23.66 -18.35
C ARG A 152 22.63 23.72 -18.09
N PHE A 153 23.23 22.60 -17.70
CA PHE A 153 24.68 22.55 -17.50
C PHE A 153 25.44 22.92 -18.79
N LEU A 154 25.03 22.34 -19.93
CA LEU A 154 25.69 22.58 -21.22
C LEU A 154 25.51 24.01 -21.75
N THR A 155 24.37 24.65 -21.46
CA THR A 155 24.11 26.04 -21.86
C THR A 155 24.63 27.08 -20.86
N SER A 156 25.04 26.67 -19.66
CA SER A 156 25.48 27.58 -18.60
C SER A 156 26.91 28.10 -18.80
N ASN A 157 27.22 29.22 -18.16
CA ASN A 157 28.57 29.78 -18.13
C ASN A 157 29.50 28.96 -17.21
N GLN A 158 30.81 29.04 -17.43
CA GLN A 158 31.83 28.33 -16.64
C GLN A 158 31.68 28.44 -15.09
N PRO A 159 31.41 29.62 -14.48
CA PRO A 159 31.24 29.70 -13.03
C PRO A 159 29.96 28.98 -12.53
N GLN A 160 28.91 28.93 -13.35
CA GLN A 160 27.69 28.19 -13.02
C GLN A 160 27.88 26.68 -13.21
N GLN A 161 28.64 26.27 -14.23
CA GLN A 161 29.02 24.87 -14.44
C GLN A 161 29.78 24.33 -13.23
N LEU A 162 30.76 25.07 -12.69
CA LEU A 162 31.50 24.66 -11.48
C LEU A 162 30.57 24.44 -10.28
N LYS A 163 29.62 25.35 -10.05
CA LYS A 163 28.61 25.18 -8.97
C LYS A 163 27.75 23.94 -9.17
N MET A 164 27.33 23.66 -10.40
CA MET A 164 26.54 22.48 -10.73
C MET A 164 27.35 21.17 -10.60
N LEU A 165 28.66 21.19 -10.91
CA LEU A 165 29.53 20.03 -10.68
C LEU A 165 29.56 19.68 -9.19
N ASP A 166 29.70 20.68 -8.32
CA ASP A 166 29.70 20.49 -6.86
C ASP A 166 28.32 20.05 -6.35
N GLU A 167 27.23 20.67 -6.82
CA GLU A 167 25.86 20.34 -6.40
C GLU A 167 25.46 18.90 -6.75
N TYR A 168 25.84 18.44 -7.94
CA TYR A 168 25.48 17.11 -8.45
C TYR A 168 26.59 16.07 -8.31
N ASN A 169 27.73 16.43 -7.71
CA ASN A 169 28.92 15.58 -7.55
C ASN A 169 29.42 14.98 -8.88
N TRP A 170 29.43 15.79 -9.93
CA TRP A 170 29.93 15.40 -11.25
C TRP A 170 31.42 15.69 -11.37
N ALA A 171 32.17 14.78 -11.99
CA ALA A 171 33.58 15.02 -12.28
C ALA A 171 33.73 15.70 -13.65
N TRP A 172 34.68 16.65 -13.77
CA TRP A 172 35.00 17.30 -15.05
C TRP A 172 35.27 16.30 -16.18
N SER A 173 35.95 15.19 -15.88
CA SER A 173 36.23 14.11 -16.83
C SER A 173 34.98 13.42 -17.37
N GLN A 174 33.92 13.31 -16.57
CA GLN A 174 32.66 12.67 -16.97
C GLN A 174 31.86 13.55 -17.93
N VAL A 175 31.97 14.88 -17.79
CA VAL A 175 31.16 15.83 -18.53
C VAL A 175 31.80 16.27 -19.86
N GLN A 176 33.13 16.19 -19.94
CA GLN A 176 33.89 16.58 -21.12
C GLN A 176 33.42 15.98 -22.46
N PRO A 177 33.07 14.68 -22.55
CA PRO A 177 32.62 14.08 -23.81
C PRO A 177 31.38 14.78 -24.38
N LEU A 178 30.44 15.13 -23.52
CA LEU A 178 29.18 15.75 -23.91
C LEU A 178 29.34 17.24 -24.20
N ILE A 179 30.25 17.92 -23.51
CA ILE A 179 30.67 19.30 -23.87
C ILE A 179 31.27 19.31 -25.27
N ASN A 180 32.13 18.35 -25.59
CA ASN A 180 32.75 18.25 -26.91
C ASN A 180 31.68 17.99 -27.98
N ALA A 181 30.75 17.06 -27.72
CA ALA A 181 29.62 16.78 -28.62
C ALA A 181 28.71 18.01 -28.81
N PHE A 182 28.44 18.77 -27.76
CA PHE A 182 27.66 20.00 -27.83
C PHE A 182 28.32 21.09 -28.69
N LYS A 183 29.65 21.12 -28.74
CA LYS A 183 30.41 22.06 -29.58
C LYS A 183 30.51 21.58 -31.03
N SER A 184 30.54 20.28 -31.28
CA SER A 184 30.73 19.72 -32.62
C SER A 184 29.44 19.48 -33.41
N ASP A 185 28.36 19.05 -32.76
CA ASP A 185 27.09 18.71 -33.40
C ASP A 185 26.06 19.84 -33.24
N ALA A 186 25.77 20.54 -34.34
CA ALA A 186 24.79 21.62 -34.39
C ALA A 186 23.35 21.15 -34.15
N GLY A 187 23.01 19.90 -34.53
CA GLY A 187 21.69 19.33 -34.31
C GLY A 187 21.46 19.01 -32.83
N PHE A 188 22.45 18.42 -32.18
CA PHE A 188 22.43 18.19 -30.74
C PHE A 188 22.41 19.50 -29.95
N LYS A 189 23.17 20.51 -30.39
CA LYS A 189 23.15 21.85 -29.78
C LYS A 189 21.74 22.47 -29.80
N ALA A 190 21.05 22.44 -30.94
CA ALA A 190 19.69 22.96 -31.06
C ALA A 190 18.68 22.19 -30.18
N GLU A 191 18.84 20.87 -30.07
CA GLU A 191 18.03 20.01 -29.18
C GLU A 191 18.18 20.43 -27.71
N ILE A 192 19.41 20.62 -27.25
CA ILE A 192 19.75 21.04 -25.88
C ILE A 192 19.24 22.45 -25.58
N GLU A 193 19.45 23.41 -26.49
CA GLU A 193 18.96 24.78 -26.30
C GLU A 193 17.44 24.87 -26.24
N LYS A 194 16.72 24.03 -26.99
CA LYS A 194 15.26 23.93 -26.91
C LYS A 194 14.84 23.36 -25.55
N ARG A 195 15.45 22.24 -25.13
CA ARG A 195 15.18 21.60 -23.83
C ARG A 195 15.44 22.51 -22.63
N ALA A 196 16.49 23.32 -22.69
CA ALA A 196 16.82 24.28 -21.64
C ALA A 196 15.76 25.39 -21.53
N ARG A 197 15.26 25.88 -22.67
CA ARG A 197 14.22 26.93 -22.75
C ARG A 197 12.83 26.46 -22.33
N ASP A 198 12.46 25.22 -22.65
CA ASP A 198 11.13 24.67 -22.35
C ASP A 198 10.80 24.67 -20.84
N VAL A 199 11.79 24.79 -19.95
CA VAL A 199 11.61 24.83 -18.49
C VAL A 199 11.69 26.24 -17.89
N GLU A 200 12.22 27.23 -18.61
CA GLU A 200 12.17 28.64 -18.17
C GLU A 200 10.73 29.20 -18.12
N VAL A 201 9.76 28.51 -18.73
CA VAL A 201 8.37 28.98 -18.92
C VAL A 201 7.44 28.66 -17.74
N VAL A 202 7.85 27.94 -16.69
CA VAL A 202 6.95 27.60 -15.57
C VAL A 202 7.49 28.08 -14.23
N ASP A 203 7.30 29.37 -13.95
CA ASP A 203 7.29 29.89 -12.57
C ASP A 203 5.84 30.13 -12.12
N PRO A 204 5.23 29.19 -11.37
CA PRO A 204 3.86 29.32 -10.87
C PRO A 204 3.72 30.40 -9.77
N ARG A 205 4.81 31.08 -9.37
CA ARG A 205 4.80 32.17 -8.37
C ARG A 205 4.89 33.56 -8.99
N ARG A 206 5.09 33.67 -10.31
CA ARG A 206 4.86 34.94 -11.02
C ARG A 206 3.36 35.22 -11.03
N LYS A 207 2.88 35.87 -9.95
CA LYS A 207 1.54 36.45 -9.91
C LYS A 207 1.39 37.32 -11.14
N HIS A 208 0.41 37.03 -11.99
CA HIS A 208 -0.09 38.03 -12.94
C HIS A 208 -0.42 39.26 -12.11
N SER A 209 0.31 40.35 -12.32
CA SER A 209 0.01 41.62 -11.65
C SER A 209 -1.40 41.99 -12.07
N ALA A 210 -2.37 41.76 -11.18
CA ALA A 210 -3.73 42.21 -11.38
C ALA A 210 -3.67 43.73 -11.40
N MET A 211 -3.58 44.31 -12.60
CA MET A 211 -3.68 45.74 -12.81
C MET A 211 -4.97 46.22 -12.18
N GLN A 212 -4.79 47.21 -11.30
CA GLN A 212 -5.82 48.05 -10.71
C GLN A 212 -6.82 48.51 -11.76
N LEU A 213 -8.07 48.07 -11.63
CA LEU A 213 -9.21 48.84 -12.10
C LEU A 213 -9.60 49.76 -10.94
N GLY A 214 -9.35 51.05 -11.15
CA GLY A 214 -9.99 52.13 -10.39
C GLY A 214 -11.42 52.35 -10.82
#